data_AF-A0A671G1X0-F1
#
_entry.id   AF-A0A671G1X0-F1
#
_cell.length_a   1.000
_cell.length_b   1.000
_cell.length_c   1.000
_cell.angle_alpha   90.00
_cell.angle_beta   90.00
_cell.angle_gamma   90.00
#
_symmetry.space_group_name_H-M   'P 1'
#
loop_
_entity.id
_entity.type
_entity.pdbx_description
1 polymer ?
#
loop_
_entity_poly.entity_id
_entity_poly.type
_entity_poly.pdbx_seq_one_letter_code
_entity_poly.pdbx_strand_id
1 'polypeptide(L)'
;MAVAPPSCCLVAFPPRAKDGLVVFGKNSARPRDEVQEVVYFPAADHEPQSKVQCTYISIDQVPRSHAIVISRPAWLWGAEMGANEHGVCIANEAINAREPAAETEALLGMDLVRNGHKQAGHTCKEVTGPK
;
A
#
# COMPACT_ATOMS: atom_id res chain seq x y z
N MET A 1 26.06 2.82 8.95
CA MET A 1 24.60 2.67 8.99
C MET A 1 24.27 1.18 8.91
N ALA A 2 23.43 0.65 9.79
CA ALA A 2 22.99 -0.74 9.68
C ALA A 2 22.27 -0.94 8.34
N VAL A 3 22.62 -1.99 7.62
CA VAL A 3 21.94 -2.34 6.36
C VAL A 3 20.47 -2.59 6.71
N ALA A 4 19.55 -1.95 5.97
CA ALA A 4 18.13 -2.25 6.14
C ALA A 4 17.92 -3.75 5.89
N PRO A 5 17.11 -4.46 6.71
CA PRO A 5 16.83 -5.86 6.47
C PRO A 5 16.36 -6.05 5.01
N PRO A 6 16.73 -7.15 4.35
CA PRO A 6 16.13 -7.44 3.05
C PRO A 6 14.63 -7.60 3.25
N SER A 7 13.85 -6.70 2.64
CA SER A 7 12.43 -6.96 2.46
C SER A 7 12.33 -8.09 1.42
N CYS A 8 11.32 -8.94 1.57
CA CYS A 8 11.14 -10.06 0.68
C CYS A 8 9.67 -10.28 0.41
N CYS A 9 9.35 -10.49 -0.86
CA CYS A 9 8.01 -10.77 -1.32
C CYS A 9 7.96 -12.14 -2.00
N LEU A 10 6.80 -12.80 -1.87
CA LEU A 10 6.49 -14.07 -2.48
C LEU A 10 5.12 -13.96 -3.12
N VAL A 11 5.01 -14.46 -4.36
CA VAL A 11 3.73 -14.68 -5.03
C VAL A 11 3.69 -16.13 -5.51
N ALA A 12 2.65 -16.86 -5.13
CA ALA A 12 2.34 -18.16 -5.70
C ALA A 12 1.03 -18.05 -6.50
N PHE A 13 1.13 -18.27 -7.80
CA PHE A 13 -0.02 -18.30 -8.72
C PHE A 13 -0.58 -19.71 -8.88
N PRO A 14 -1.86 -19.86 -9.28
CA PRO A 14 -2.39 -21.15 -9.72
C PRO A 14 -1.55 -21.78 -10.85
N PRO A 15 -1.33 -23.10 -10.85
CA PRO A 15 -1.82 -24.12 -9.90
C PRO A 15 -0.83 -24.38 -8.74
N ARG A 16 0.10 -23.46 -8.44
CA ARG A 16 1.18 -23.66 -7.46
C ARG A 16 0.77 -23.42 -6.00
N ALA A 17 -0.45 -22.95 -5.78
CA ALA A 17 -1.08 -22.85 -4.48
C ALA A 17 -2.37 -23.70 -4.44
N LYS A 18 -2.75 -24.12 -3.23
CA LYS A 18 -3.94 -24.94 -3.00
C LYS A 18 -5.19 -24.21 -3.49
N ASP A 19 -6.19 -24.98 -3.93
CA ASP A 19 -7.53 -24.50 -4.27
C ASP A 19 -7.60 -23.46 -5.39
N GLY A 20 -6.54 -23.35 -6.22
CA GLY A 20 -6.50 -22.38 -7.32
C GLY A 20 -6.43 -20.92 -6.85
N LEU A 21 -5.97 -20.70 -5.62
CA LEU A 21 -5.83 -19.37 -5.03
C LEU A 21 -4.51 -18.70 -5.43
N VAL A 22 -4.45 -17.38 -5.30
CA VAL A 22 -3.20 -16.62 -5.31
C VAL A 22 -2.77 -16.42 -3.87
N VAL A 23 -1.53 -16.78 -3.54
CA VAL A 23 -0.95 -16.50 -2.22
C VAL A 23 0.10 -15.41 -2.36
N PHE A 24 -0.08 -14.33 -1.61
CA PHE A 24 0.86 -13.23 -1.50
C PHE A 24 1.44 -13.18 -0.08
N GLY A 25 2.76 -13.01 0.03
CA GLY A 25 3.44 -12.80 1.29
C GLY A 25 4.50 -11.72 1.16
N LYS A 26 4.61 -10.87 2.18
CA LYS A 26 5.68 -9.87 2.32
C LYS A 26 6.18 -9.88 3.76
N ASN A 27 7.49 -9.90 3.94
CA ASN A 27 8.10 -9.55 5.21
C ASN A 27 8.52 -8.09 5.17
N SER A 28 8.06 -7.32 6.16
CA SER A 28 8.41 -5.91 6.27
C SER A 28 9.85 -5.76 6.79
N ALA A 29 10.67 -4.95 6.12
CA ALA A 29 12.04 -4.63 6.53
C ALA A 29 12.12 -3.51 7.59
N ARG A 30 11.04 -3.30 8.33
CA ARG A 30 10.97 -2.22 9.33
C ARG A 30 11.72 -2.61 10.61
N PRO A 31 12.17 -1.62 11.41
CA PRO A 31 12.83 -1.91 12.68
C PRO A 31 11.98 -2.80 13.59
N ARG A 32 12.63 -3.71 14.33
CA ARG A 32 11.95 -4.67 15.23
C ARG A 32 11.01 -3.99 16.23
N ASP A 33 11.41 -2.84 16.74
CA ASP A 33 10.68 -2.12 17.80
C ASP A 33 9.63 -1.16 17.23
N GLU A 34 9.49 -1.07 15.90
CA GLU A 34 8.44 -0.29 15.27
C GLU A 34 7.12 -1.07 15.27
N VAL A 35 6.10 -0.52 15.92
CA VAL A 35 4.78 -1.14 16.01
C VAL A 35 4.15 -1.23 14.61
N GLN A 36 3.78 -2.46 14.23
CA GLN A 36 2.97 -2.74 13.03
C GLN A 36 1.52 -2.99 13.44
N GLU A 37 0.62 -2.14 12.97
CA GLU A 37 -0.81 -2.26 13.19
C GLU A 37 -1.48 -2.97 12.00
N VAL A 38 -2.44 -3.84 12.30
CA VAL A 38 -3.40 -4.35 11.31
C VAL A 38 -4.72 -3.65 11.53
N VAL A 39 -5.12 -2.82 10.57
CA VAL A 39 -6.28 -1.92 10.71
C VAL A 39 -7.24 -2.09 9.54
N TYR A 40 -8.53 -2.13 9.87
CA TYR A 40 -9.62 -2.11 8.89
C TYR A 40 -10.18 -0.70 8.74
N PHE A 41 -10.44 -0.30 7.49
CA PHE A 41 -11.18 0.91 7.17
C PHE A 41 -12.38 0.53 6.29
N PRO A 42 -13.60 0.94 6.67
CA PRO A 42 -14.78 0.69 5.85
C PRO A 42 -14.74 1.52 4.55
N ALA A 43 -15.54 1.09 3.57
CA ALA A 43 -15.81 1.89 2.39
C ALA A 43 -16.51 3.20 2.79
N ALA A 44 -16.23 4.27 2.07
CA ALA A 44 -16.77 5.60 2.37
C ALA A 44 -16.92 6.43 1.09
N ASP A 45 -17.98 7.22 1.04
CA ASP A 45 -18.15 8.29 0.07
C ASP A 45 -17.64 9.61 0.68
N HIS A 46 -17.07 10.47 -0.15
CA HIS A 46 -16.41 11.71 0.27
C HIS A 46 -17.00 12.92 -0.45
N GLU A 47 -16.99 14.06 0.24
CA GLU A 47 -17.50 15.31 -0.33
C GLU A 47 -16.71 15.72 -1.59
N PRO A 48 -17.38 16.31 -2.60
CA PRO A 48 -16.70 16.84 -3.77
C PRO A 48 -15.58 17.82 -3.39
N GLN A 49 -14.43 17.71 -4.07
CA GLN A 49 -13.26 18.58 -3.85
C GLN A 49 -12.66 18.50 -2.43
N SER A 50 -13.07 17.53 -1.62
CA SER A 50 -12.42 17.27 -0.33
C SER A 50 -10.98 16.80 -0.53
N LYS A 51 -10.18 16.98 0.52
CA LYS A 51 -8.78 16.56 0.55
C LYS A 51 -8.54 15.55 1.65
N VAL A 52 -7.50 14.74 1.46
CA VAL A 52 -7.01 13.81 2.48
C VAL A 52 -5.56 14.13 2.81
N GLN A 53 -5.28 14.28 4.10
CA GLN A 53 -3.91 14.37 4.60
C GLN A 53 -3.30 12.97 4.62
N CYS A 54 -2.29 12.74 3.78
CA CYS A 54 -1.46 11.54 3.77
C CYS A 54 -0.36 11.67 4.84
N THR A 55 0.78 10.97 4.69
CA THR A 55 1.83 11.00 5.71
C THR A 55 2.43 12.40 5.86
N TYR A 56 2.75 13.08 4.76
CA TYR A 56 3.36 14.41 4.81
C TYR A 56 2.60 15.48 4.02
N ILE A 57 1.91 15.09 2.94
CA ILE A 57 1.21 16.03 2.05
C ILE A 57 -0.29 15.74 1.99
N SER A 58 -1.06 16.76 1.60
CA SER A 58 -2.49 16.62 1.28
C SER A 58 -2.70 16.43 -0.22
N ILE A 59 -3.59 15.51 -0.58
CA ILE A 59 -4.02 15.28 -1.97
C ILE A 59 -5.54 15.38 -2.10
N ASP A 60 -6.04 15.49 -3.32
CA ASP A 60 -7.47 15.43 -3.59
C ASP A 60 -8.01 14.04 -3.25
N GLN A 61 -9.14 14.01 -2.55
CA GLN A 61 -9.80 12.78 -2.14
C GLN A 61 -10.62 12.21 -3.30
N VAL A 62 -10.61 10.88 -3.43
CA VAL A 62 -11.47 10.22 -4.41
C VAL A 62 -12.93 10.24 -3.95
N PRO A 63 -13.92 10.35 -4.86
CA PRO A 63 -15.34 10.42 -4.48
C PRO A 63 -15.80 9.24 -3.62
N ARG A 64 -15.24 8.05 -3.86
CA ARG A 64 -15.52 6.84 -3.10
C ARG A 64 -14.23 6.06 -2.87
N SER A 65 -14.02 5.62 -1.64
CA SER A 65 -12.96 4.69 -1.26
C SER A 65 -13.52 3.31 -0.93
N HIS A 66 -12.83 2.27 -1.38
CA HIS A 66 -13.12 0.88 -1.03
C HIS A 66 -12.81 0.55 0.42
N ALA A 67 -13.47 -0.48 0.95
CA ALA A 67 -13.10 -1.04 2.24
C ALA A 67 -11.76 -1.77 2.13
N ILE A 68 -10.88 -1.58 3.12
CA ILE A 68 -9.51 -2.10 3.10
C ILE A 68 -9.13 -2.67 4.46
N VAL A 69 -8.30 -3.71 4.46
CA VAL A 69 -7.50 -4.12 5.61
C VAL A 69 -6.03 -3.95 5.27
N ILE A 70 -5.28 -3.24 6.12
CA ILE A 70 -3.88 -2.90 5.87
C ILE A 70 -2.99 -3.24 7.06
N SER A 71 -1.73 -3.52 6.76
CA SER A 71 -0.63 -3.50 7.72
C SER A 71 0.16 -2.21 7.56
N ARG A 72 0.46 -1.50 8.65
CA ARG A 72 1.22 -0.24 8.60
C ARG A 72 2.03 0.01 9.89
N PRO A 73 3.14 0.77 9.81
CA PRO A 73 3.72 1.40 11.00
C PRO A 73 2.71 2.30 11.70
N ALA A 74 2.64 2.27 13.04
CA ALA A 74 1.62 2.98 13.80
C ALA A 74 1.59 4.51 13.56
N TRP A 75 2.73 5.12 13.26
CA TRP A 75 2.85 6.56 13.02
C TRP A 75 2.48 6.99 11.59
N LEU A 76 2.37 6.04 10.65
CA LEU A 76 2.28 6.32 9.23
C LEU A 76 0.83 6.27 8.74
N TRP A 77 0.47 7.20 7.84
CA TRP A 77 -0.87 7.19 7.23
C TRP A 77 -1.03 6.06 6.21
N GLY A 78 -0.03 5.84 5.36
CA GLY A 78 -0.05 4.82 4.30
C GLY A 78 -0.09 3.37 4.79
N ALA A 79 0.31 2.44 3.91
CA ALA A 79 0.31 1.01 4.17
C ALA A 79 1.57 0.34 3.62
N GLU A 80 2.07 -0.66 4.35
CA GLU A 80 3.14 -1.54 3.87
C GLU A 80 2.59 -2.64 2.95
N MET A 81 1.38 -3.12 3.26
CA MET A 81 0.65 -4.11 2.49
C MET A 81 -0.82 -4.10 2.92
N GLY A 82 -1.68 -4.74 2.14
CA GLY A 82 -3.07 -4.94 2.50
C GLY A 82 -3.86 -5.63 1.41
N ALA A 83 -5.18 -5.66 1.61
CA ALA A 83 -6.14 -6.06 0.60
C ALA A 83 -7.41 -5.21 0.70
N ASN A 84 -8.11 -5.06 -0.42
CA ASN A 84 -9.40 -4.39 -0.47
C ASN A 84 -10.57 -5.36 -0.64
N GLU A 85 -11.79 -4.84 -0.54
CA GLU A 85 -13.05 -5.61 -0.69
C GLU A 85 -13.22 -6.31 -2.05
N HIS A 86 -12.44 -5.92 -3.06
CA HIS A 86 -12.46 -6.50 -4.40
C HIS A 86 -11.45 -7.62 -4.61
N GLY A 87 -10.71 -8.00 -3.55
CA GLY A 87 -9.69 -9.05 -3.62
C GLY A 87 -8.37 -8.60 -4.24
N VAL A 88 -8.15 -7.29 -4.39
CA VAL A 88 -6.87 -6.75 -4.85
C VAL A 88 -5.90 -6.64 -3.67
N CYS A 89 -4.72 -7.23 -3.83
CA CYS A 89 -3.62 -7.14 -2.87
C CYS A 89 -2.50 -6.27 -3.44
N ILE A 90 -1.99 -5.34 -2.63
CA ILE A 90 -0.95 -4.38 -2.99
C ILE A 90 -0.02 -4.28 -1.79
N ALA A 91 1.28 -4.27 -2.08
CA ALA A 91 2.33 -4.02 -1.12
C ALA A 91 3.48 -3.27 -1.80
N ASN A 92 4.24 -2.53 -1.02
CA ASN A 92 5.48 -1.91 -1.49
C ASN A 92 6.69 -2.72 -1.04
N GLU A 93 7.80 -2.54 -1.76
CA GLU A 93 9.09 -3.13 -1.46
C GLU A 93 10.13 -2.01 -1.47
N ALA A 94 11.00 -1.98 -0.46
CA ALA A 94 12.09 -1.01 -0.43
C ALA A 94 13.20 -1.47 -1.39
N ILE A 95 13.53 -0.63 -2.37
CA ILE A 95 14.64 -0.86 -3.30
C ILE A 95 15.71 0.22 -3.13
N ASN A 96 16.96 -0.14 -3.37
CA ASN A 96 18.04 0.83 -3.42
C ASN A 96 18.23 1.32 -4.87
N ALA A 97 17.89 2.57 -5.13
CA ALA A 97 17.98 3.17 -6.46
C ALA A 97 19.43 3.58 -6.78
N ARG A 98 19.79 3.55 -8.07
CA ARG A 98 21.09 4.06 -8.54
C ARG A 98 21.10 5.58 -8.68
N GLU A 99 19.93 6.16 -8.93
CA GLU A 99 19.72 7.59 -9.09
C GLU A 99 19.21 8.18 -7.78
N PRO A 100 19.59 9.43 -7.47
CA PRO A 100 19.04 10.12 -6.31
C PRO A 100 17.53 10.33 -6.47
N ALA A 101 16.82 10.31 -5.35
CA ALA A 101 15.41 10.70 -5.34
C ALA A 101 15.27 12.19 -5.68
N ALA A 102 14.16 12.57 -6.30
CA ALA A 102 13.82 13.97 -6.46
C ALA A 102 13.65 14.65 -5.10
N GLU A 103 14.11 15.90 -4.97
CA GLU A 103 13.98 16.69 -3.74
C GLU A 103 12.61 17.38 -3.60
N THR A 104 11.71 17.14 -4.55
CA THR A 104 10.34 17.65 -4.51
C THR A 104 9.49 16.83 -3.55
N GLU A 105 8.67 17.49 -2.74
CA GLU A 105 7.69 16.80 -1.91
C GLU A 105 6.75 15.93 -2.76
N ALA A 106 6.58 14.68 -2.34
CA ALA A 106 5.77 13.70 -3.04
C ALA A 106 5.20 12.67 -2.04
N LEU A 107 4.21 11.90 -2.50
CA LEU A 107 3.69 10.77 -1.74
C LEU A 107 4.79 9.73 -1.50
N LEU A 108 4.79 9.14 -0.30
CA LEU A 108 5.62 7.98 -0.01
C LEU A 108 5.09 6.75 -0.78
N GLY A 109 5.96 5.79 -1.05
CA GLY A 109 5.55 4.49 -1.61
C GLY A 109 4.45 3.81 -0.79
N MET A 110 4.50 3.92 0.54
CA MET A 110 3.45 3.39 1.43
C MET A 110 2.12 4.15 1.30
N ASP A 111 2.15 5.47 1.05
CA ASP A 111 0.94 6.26 0.82
C ASP A 111 0.27 5.82 -0.49
N LEU A 112 1.07 5.55 -1.53
CA LEU A 112 0.59 4.99 -2.79
C LEU A 112 -0.08 3.63 -2.60
N VAL A 113 0.45 2.75 -1.75
CA VAL A 113 -0.18 1.45 -1.45
C VAL A 113 -1.57 1.64 -0.86
N ARG A 114 -1.73 2.50 0.15
CA ARG A 114 -3.03 2.75 0.77
C ARG A 114 -4.01 3.39 -0.21
N ASN A 115 -3.55 4.36 -1.00
CA ASN A 115 -4.36 4.99 -2.04
C ASN A 115 -4.80 4.00 -3.11
N GLY A 116 -3.88 3.16 -3.59
CA GLY A 116 -4.17 2.09 -4.55
C GLY A 116 -5.24 1.14 -4.03
N HIS A 117 -5.16 0.72 -2.76
CA HIS A 117 -6.18 -0.13 -2.15
C HIS A 117 -7.56 0.50 -2.12
N LYS A 118 -7.63 1.81 -1.82
CA LYS A 118 -8.88 2.56 -1.76
C LYS A 118 -9.52 2.78 -3.14
N GLN A 119 -8.75 2.74 -4.22
CA GLN A 119 -9.17 3.18 -5.55
C GLN A 119 -9.27 2.05 -6.58
N ALA A 120 -8.46 1.00 -6.45
CA ALA A 120 -8.46 -0.10 -7.39
C ALA A 120 -9.76 -0.89 -7.27
N GLY A 121 -10.42 -1.11 -8.41
CA GLY A 121 -11.60 -1.96 -8.50
C GLY A 121 -11.21 -3.43 -8.44
N HIS A 122 -11.65 -4.21 -9.42
CA HIS A 122 -11.49 -5.66 -9.39
C HIS A 122 -10.15 -6.14 -9.98
N THR A 123 -9.34 -5.25 -10.55
CA THR A 123 -8.10 -5.66 -11.23
C THR A 123 -6.87 -4.89 -10.73
N CYS A 124 -5.74 -5.60 -10.60
CA CYS A 124 -4.46 -4.97 -10.24
C CYS A 124 -3.96 -3.97 -11.30
N LYS A 125 -4.50 -4.00 -12.53
CA LYS A 125 -4.15 -3.04 -13.60
C LYS A 125 -4.65 -1.63 -13.31
N GLU A 126 -5.72 -1.50 -12.54
CA GLU A 126 -6.31 -0.20 -12.19
C GLU A 126 -5.49 0.57 -11.14
N VAL A 127 -4.49 -0.06 -10.53
CA VAL A 127 -3.58 0.55 -9.55
C VAL A 127 -2.57 1.51 -10.22
N THR A 128 -2.34 1.38 -11.53
CA THR A 128 -1.40 2.25 -12.25
C THR A 128 -2.07 3.54 -12.70
N GLY A 129 -1.91 4.61 -11.93
CA GLY A 129 -2.17 5.97 -12.42
C GLY A 129 -1.19 6.36 -13.55
N PRO A 130 -1.52 7.34 -14.40
CA PRO A 130 -0.57 7.87 -15.37
C PRO A 130 0.64 8.44 -14.62
N LYS A 131 1.84 8.11 -15.09
CA LYS A 131 3.09 8.73 -14.63
C LYS A 131 3.11 10.21 -14.96
#